data_AF-A0A971C0W8-F1
#
_entry.id   AF-A0A971C0W8-F1
#
_cell.length_a   1.000
_cell.length_b   1.000
_cell.length_c   1.000
_cell.angle_alpha   90.00
_cell.angle_beta   90.00
_cell.angle_gamma   90.00
#
_symmetry.space_group_name_H-M   'P 1'
#
loop_
_entity.id
_entity.type
_entity.pdbx_description
1 polymer ?
#
loop_
_entity_poly.entity_id
_entity_poly.type
_entity_poly.pdbx_seq_one_letter_code
_entity_poly.pdbx_strand_id
1 'polypeptide(L)'
;MNVIYTPEVWYFLVMLLTFVGLAIIKIPISVSLMFSALAGSIAFGEFFPLRHLVEGGFGYIDTILVIGSAMIFMESIKVSGLLDTIAGNMTIALHKKPTFLLVLLTFFIMIAGMITGSSTATVLTTGAIAFPVLKNLGLSKRRAGS
;
A
#
# COMPACT_ATOMS: atom_id res chain seq x y z
N MET A 1 -5.52 -25.66 -34.40
CA MET A 1 -4.25 -24.97 -34.06
C MET A 1 -4.22 -23.65 -34.79
N ASN A 2 -4.60 -22.53 -34.14
CA ASN A 2 -4.38 -21.14 -34.59
C ASN A 2 -4.93 -20.18 -33.52
N VAL A 3 -4.34 -20.21 -32.31
CA VAL A 3 -4.71 -19.31 -31.20
C VAL A 3 -3.61 -18.27 -30.93
N ILE A 4 -2.51 -18.27 -31.70
CA ILE A 4 -1.30 -17.48 -31.44
C ILE A 4 -1.29 -16.12 -32.16
N TYR A 5 -2.24 -15.84 -33.07
CA TYR A 5 -2.23 -14.64 -33.92
C TYR A 5 -3.24 -13.56 -33.53
N THR A 6 -3.61 -13.46 -32.26
CA THR A 6 -4.41 -12.32 -31.80
C THR A 6 -3.42 -11.21 -31.39
N PRO A 7 -3.41 -10.02 -32.05
CA PRO A 7 -2.47 -8.93 -31.80
C PRO A 7 -2.25 -8.63 -30.31
N GLU A 8 -3.31 -8.79 -29.50
CA GLU A 8 -3.43 -8.62 -28.05
C GLU A 8 -2.35 -9.39 -27.27
N VAL A 9 -2.01 -10.61 -27.70
CA VAL A 9 -0.98 -11.43 -27.03
C VAL A 9 0.39 -10.78 -27.16
N TRP A 10 0.66 -10.16 -28.31
CA TRP A 10 1.93 -9.49 -28.57
C TRP A 10 2.06 -8.20 -27.76
N TYR A 11 0.97 -7.42 -27.61
CA TYR A 11 0.94 -6.26 -26.70
C TYR A 11 1.25 -6.67 -25.26
N PHE A 12 0.59 -7.73 -24.79
CA PHE A 12 0.77 -8.24 -23.45
C PHE A 12 2.22 -8.71 -23.22
N LEU A 13 2.81 -9.44 -24.16
CA LEU A 13 4.19 -9.90 -24.04
C LEU A 13 5.20 -8.75 -24.00
N VAL A 14 5.06 -7.73 -24.84
CA VAL A 14 5.96 -6.56 -24.84
C VAL A 14 5.87 -5.82 -23.50
N MET A 15 4.66 -5.55 -23.02
CA MET A 15 4.45 -4.90 -21.72
C MET A 15 4.98 -5.76 -20.56
N LEU A 16 4.69 -7.06 -20.57
CA LEU A 16 5.13 -7.98 -19.51
C LEU A 16 6.66 -8.07 -19.45
N LEU A 17 7.33 -8.25 -20.58
CA LEU A 17 8.78 -8.40 -20.64
C LEU A 17 9.49 -7.11 -20.22
N THR A 18 8.97 -5.95 -20.63
CA THR A 18 9.54 -4.66 -20.22
C THR A 18 9.30 -4.39 -18.73
N PHE A 19 8.10 -4.65 -18.21
CA PHE A 19 7.83 -4.57 -16.77
C PHE A 19 8.76 -5.47 -15.95
N VAL A 20 8.84 -6.76 -16.31
CA VAL A 20 9.68 -7.73 -15.59
C VAL A 20 11.15 -7.37 -15.71
N GLY A 21 11.62 -6.96 -16.89
CA GLY A 21 13.00 -6.52 -17.10
C GLY A 21 13.38 -5.33 -16.21
N LEU A 22 12.52 -4.31 -16.13
CA LEU A 22 12.76 -3.13 -15.28
C LEU A 22 12.63 -3.47 -13.79
N ALA A 23 11.70 -4.36 -13.42
CA ALA A 23 11.53 -4.83 -12.05
C ALA A 23 12.75 -5.65 -11.56
N ILE A 24 13.37 -6.46 -12.43
CA ILE A 24 14.61 -7.20 -12.12
C ILE A 24 15.76 -6.22 -11.83
N ILE A 25 15.82 -5.11 -12.56
CA ILE A 25 16.81 -4.03 -12.35
C ILE A 25 16.45 -3.17 -11.11
N LYS A 26 15.43 -3.56 -10.33
CA LYS A 26 14.97 -2.89 -9.09
C LYS A 26 14.48 -1.45 -9.29
N ILE A 27 13.99 -1.13 -10.49
CA ILE A 27 13.29 0.13 -10.71
C ILE A 27 11.96 0.12 -9.93
N PRO A 28 11.53 1.24 -9.31
CA PRO A 28 10.24 1.31 -8.64
C PRO A 28 9.11 0.76 -9.51
N ILE A 29 8.20 -0.02 -8.91
CA ILE A 29 7.15 -0.74 -9.64
C ILE A 29 6.29 0.22 -10.47
N SER A 30 5.95 1.38 -9.92
CA SER A 30 5.19 2.44 -10.62
C SER A 30 5.90 2.94 -11.88
N VAL A 31 7.21 3.17 -11.79
CA VAL A 31 8.05 3.63 -12.90
C VAL A 31 8.18 2.52 -13.95
N SER A 32 8.33 1.27 -13.51
CA SER A 32 8.37 0.10 -14.40
C SER A 32 7.06 -0.08 -15.18
N LEU A 33 5.91 0.14 -14.54
CA LEU A 33 4.60 0.12 -15.20
C LEU A 33 4.45 1.25 -16.22
N MET A 34 4.94 2.46 -15.91
CA MET A 34 4.92 3.60 -16.84
C MET A 34 5.73 3.28 -18.11
N PHE A 35 6.96 2.80 -17.96
CA PHE A 35 7.80 2.42 -19.10
C PHE A 35 7.27 1.21 -19.87
N SER A 36 6.62 0.27 -19.18
CA SER A 36 5.92 -0.84 -19.82
C SER A 36 4.78 -0.36 -20.71
N ALA A 37 3.95 0.57 -20.22
CA ALA A 37 2.88 1.17 -21.02
C ALA A 37 3.42 1.96 -22.22
N LEU A 38 4.51 2.70 -22.04
CA LEU A 38 5.20 3.39 -23.14
C LEU A 38 5.75 2.42 -24.18
N ALA A 39 6.39 1.33 -23.76
CA ALA A 39 6.93 0.32 -24.67
C ALA A 39 5.82 -0.37 -25.48
N GLY A 40 4.69 -0.69 -24.83
CA GLY A 40 3.50 -1.22 -25.50
C GLY A 40 2.92 -0.24 -26.54
N SER A 41 2.90 1.05 -26.23
CA SER A 41 2.45 2.08 -27.17
C SER A 41 3.37 2.22 -28.38
N ILE A 42 4.69 2.29 -28.14
CA ILE A 42 5.69 2.46 -29.20
C ILE A 42 5.74 1.25 -30.12
N ALA A 43 5.66 0.03 -29.57
CA ALA A 43 5.77 -1.21 -30.34
C ALA A 43 4.64 -1.40 -31.38
N PHE A 44 3.54 -0.64 -31.28
CA PHE A 44 2.36 -0.81 -32.13
C PHE A 44 1.85 0.50 -32.75
N GLY A 45 2.73 1.49 -32.90
CA GLY A 45 2.51 2.65 -33.79
C GLY A 45 2.14 3.96 -33.11
N GLU A 46 1.90 3.96 -31.80
CA GLU A 46 1.64 5.16 -31.02
C GLU A 46 2.95 5.62 -30.35
N PHE A 47 3.79 6.33 -31.11
CA PHE A 47 5.13 6.76 -30.68
C PHE A 47 5.10 7.73 -29.48
N PHE A 48 4.06 8.56 -29.36
CA PHE A 48 3.96 9.55 -28.29
C PHE A 48 2.51 9.74 -27.80
N PRO A 49 2.00 8.81 -26.99
CA PRO A 49 0.59 8.77 -26.57
C PRO A 49 0.30 9.74 -25.42
N LEU A 50 0.72 11.01 -25.52
CA LEU A 50 0.56 12.00 -24.44
C LEU A 50 -0.87 12.07 -23.93
N ARG A 51 -1.85 12.08 -24.85
CA ARG A 51 -3.26 12.10 -24.48
C ARG A 51 -3.63 10.88 -23.64
N HIS A 52 -3.24 9.68 -24.03
CA HIS A 52 -3.59 8.46 -23.30
C HIS A 52 -2.85 8.33 -21.96
N LEU A 53 -1.62 8.85 -21.85
CA LEU A 53 -0.90 8.92 -20.58
C LEU A 53 -1.54 9.92 -19.61
N VAL A 54 -1.91 11.09 -20.12
CA VAL A 54 -2.56 12.13 -19.33
C VAL A 54 -3.98 11.71 -18.97
N GLU A 55 -4.83 11.34 -19.92
CA GLU A 55 -6.20 10.87 -19.65
C GLU A 55 -6.21 9.61 -18.78
N GLY A 56 -5.30 8.65 -19.04
CA GLY A 56 -5.19 7.43 -18.25
C GLY A 56 -4.74 7.69 -16.80
N GLY A 57 -3.77 8.58 -16.59
CA GLY A 57 -3.32 8.97 -15.25
C GLY A 57 -4.31 9.86 -14.51
N PHE A 58 -4.85 10.88 -15.20
CA PHE A 58 -5.81 11.84 -14.64
C PHE A 58 -7.17 11.19 -14.37
N GLY A 59 -7.51 10.07 -15.02
CA GLY A 59 -8.70 9.28 -14.70
C GLY A 59 -8.75 8.81 -13.23
N TYR A 60 -7.61 8.73 -12.55
CA TYR A 60 -7.51 8.37 -11.14
C TYR A 60 -7.28 9.55 -10.21
N ILE A 61 -7.28 10.81 -10.69
CA ILE A 61 -6.97 11.97 -9.84
C ILE A 61 -7.91 12.05 -8.64
N ASP A 62 -9.21 11.81 -8.84
CA ASP A 62 -10.18 11.83 -7.74
C ASP A 62 -9.79 10.82 -6.65
N THR A 63 -9.51 9.57 -7.05
CA THR A 63 -9.07 8.52 -6.12
C THR A 63 -7.73 8.86 -5.45
N ILE A 64 -6.76 9.42 -6.19
CA ILE A 64 -5.46 9.82 -5.65
C ILE A 64 -5.62 10.92 -4.61
N LEU A 65 -6.48 11.92 -4.86
CA LEU A 65 -6.76 13.01 -3.93
C LEU A 65 -7.47 12.52 -2.68
N VAL A 66 -8.44 11.59 -2.82
CA VAL A 66 -9.13 10.97 -1.70
C VAL A 66 -8.16 10.19 -0.81
N ILE A 67 -7.33 9.32 -1.40
CA ILE A 67 -6.32 8.54 -0.65
C ILE A 67 -5.27 9.46 -0.03
N GLY A 68 -4.79 10.47 -0.77
CA GLY A 68 -3.82 11.44 -0.27
C GLY A 68 -4.35 12.23 0.93
N SER A 69 -5.59 12.69 0.86
CA SER A 69 -6.26 13.39 1.98
C SER A 69 -6.44 12.46 3.19
N ALA A 70 -6.85 11.21 2.94
CA ALA A 70 -7.00 10.19 3.97
C ALA A 70 -5.66 9.87 4.66
N MET A 71 -4.55 9.80 3.91
CA MET A 71 -3.21 9.61 4.46
C MET A 71 -2.76 10.79 5.32
N ILE A 72 -2.98 12.03 4.88
CA ILE A 72 -2.66 13.23 5.67
C ILE A 72 -3.46 13.26 6.97
N PHE A 73 -4.75 12.93 6.90
CA PHE A 73 -5.62 12.81 8.08
C PHE A 73 -5.12 11.72 9.05
N MET A 74 -4.79 10.53 8.54
CA MET A 74 -4.28 9.43 9.35
C MET A 74 -2.95 9.77 10.03
N GLU A 75 -2.06 10.47 9.33
CA GLU A 75 -0.80 10.96 9.89
C GLU A 75 -1.04 12.00 10.99
N SER A 76 -1.99 12.92 10.77
CA SER A 76 -2.37 13.92 11.77
C SER A 76 -2.91 13.26 13.04
N ILE A 77 -3.75 12.23 12.89
CA ILE A 77 -4.25 11.41 14.00
C ILE A 77 -3.11 10.73 14.75
N LYS A 78 -2.13 10.15 14.05
CA LYS A 78 -0.97 9.52 14.68
C LYS A 78 -0.16 10.54 15.48
N VAL A 79 0.20 11.67 14.88
CA VAL A 79 1.03 12.72 15.52
C VAL A 79 0.34 13.33 16.73
N SER A 80 -1.00 13.39 16.74
CA SER A 80 -1.78 13.87 17.89
C SER A 80 -1.71 12.96 19.13
N GLY A 81 -1.19 11.73 19.02
CA GLY A 81 -1.18 10.75 20.11
C GLY A 81 -2.56 10.14 20.39
N LEU A 82 -3.57 10.42 19.57
CA LEU A 82 -4.92 9.83 19.69
C LEU A 82 -4.84 8.30 19.65
N LEU A 83 -4.05 7.76 18.72
CA LEU A 83 -3.92 6.31 18.54
C LEU A 83 -3.26 5.65 19.75
N ASP A 84 -2.22 6.26 20.32
CA ASP A 84 -1.54 5.78 21.52
C ASP A 84 -2.48 5.84 22.74
N THR A 85 -3.31 6.88 22.83
CA THR A 85 -4.29 7.03 23.91
C THR A 85 -5.38 5.96 23.83
N ILE A 86 -5.94 5.73 22.64
CA ILE A 86 -6.95 4.69 22.42
C ILE A 86 -6.36 3.31 22.73
N ALA A 87 -5.15 3.03 22.23
CA ALA A 87 -4.45 1.78 22.45
C ALA A 87 -4.11 1.56 23.94
N GLY A 88 -3.70 2.61 24.66
CA GLY A 88 -3.50 2.58 26.10
C GLY A 88 -4.79 2.28 26.87
N ASN A 89 -5.88 2.96 26.53
CA ASN A 89 -7.20 2.72 27.14
C ASN A 89 -7.71 1.30 26.90
N MET A 90 -7.55 0.76 25.68
CA MET A 90 -7.84 -0.64 25.37
C MET A 90 -7.02 -1.57 26.27
N THR A 91 -5.73 -1.28 26.45
CA THR A 91 -4.83 -2.09 27.28
C THR A 91 -5.31 -2.12 28.73
N ILE A 92 -5.64 -0.98 29.33
CA ILE A 92 -6.11 -0.90 30.73
C ILE A 92 -7.43 -1.67 30.89
N ALA A 93 -8.38 -1.46 29.98
CA ALA A 93 -9.69 -2.09 30.03
C ALA A 93 -9.64 -3.62 29.85
N LEU A 94 -8.72 -4.12 29.00
CA LEU A 94 -8.67 -5.52 28.57
C LEU A 94 -7.44 -6.29 29.06
N HIS A 95 -6.63 -5.73 29.97
CA HIS A 95 -5.43 -6.40 30.50
C HIS A 95 -5.73 -7.79 31.09
N LYS A 96 -6.95 -8.01 31.62
CA LYS A 96 -7.37 -9.31 32.17
C LYS A 96 -7.63 -10.38 31.11
N LYS A 97 -7.78 -10.02 29.83
CA LYS A 97 -8.05 -10.92 28.71
C LYS A 97 -7.14 -10.61 27.49
N PRO A 98 -5.86 -10.98 27.54
CA PRO A 98 -4.85 -10.58 26.55
C PRO A 98 -5.18 -11.03 25.12
N THR A 99 -5.83 -12.18 24.93
CA THR A 99 -6.24 -12.67 23.61
C THR A 99 -7.26 -11.73 22.94
N PHE A 100 -8.21 -11.18 23.70
CA PHE A 100 -9.21 -10.26 23.16
C PHE A 100 -8.60 -8.90 22.83
N LEU A 101 -7.66 -8.43 23.66
CA LEU A 101 -6.89 -7.21 23.39
C LEU A 101 -6.10 -7.32 22.08
N LEU A 102 -5.44 -8.45 21.83
CA LEU A 102 -4.71 -8.69 20.58
C LEU A 102 -5.63 -8.64 19.36
N VAL A 103 -6.78 -9.30 19.41
CA VAL A 103 -7.77 -9.27 18.32
C VAL A 103 -8.28 -7.84 18.09
N LEU A 104 -8.62 -7.11 19.16
CA LEU A 104 -9.08 -5.73 19.05
C LEU A 104 -8.00 -4.80 18.49
N LEU A 105 -6.75 -4.98 18.91
CA LEU A 105 -5.60 -4.27 18.38
C LEU A 105 -5.41 -4.56 16.89
N THR A 106 -5.57 -5.81 16.45
CA THR A 106 -5.54 -6.16 15.02
C THR A 106 -6.61 -5.40 14.24
N PHE A 107 -7.87 -5.40 14.69
CA PHE A 107 -8.93 -4.65 14.03
C PHE A 107 -8.64 -3.15 13.98
N PHE A 108 -8.14 -2.59 15.07
CA PHE A 108 -7.79 -1.17 15.15
C PHE A 108 -6.69 -0.80 14.13
N ILE A 109 -5.64 -1.60 14.05
CA ILE A 109 -4.55 -1.44 13.08
C ILE A 109 -5.06 -1.58 11.64
N MET A 110 -5.98 -2.52 11.42
CA MET A 110 -6.57 -2.79 10.10
C MET A 110 -7.41 -1.62 9.60
N ILE A 111 -8.11 -0.90 10.49
CA ILE A 111 -8.85 0.32 10.14
C ILE A 111 -7.92 1.38 9.53
N ALA A 112 -6.76 1.63 10.14
CA ALA A 112 -5.78 2.55 9.59
C ALA A 112 -5.27 2.09 8.20
N GLY A 113 -5.12 0.78 8.00
CA GLY A 113 -4.71 0.24 6.71
C GLY A 113 -5.76 0.30 5.62
N MET A 114 -7.04 0.16 5.97
CA MET A 114 -8.13 0.35 5.02
C MET A 114 -8.23 1.81 4.56
N ILE A 115 -7.99 2.78 5.46
CA ILE A 115 -8.03 4.21 5.15
C ILE A 115 -6.86 4.61 4.23
N THR A 116 -5.66 4.11 4.52
CA THR A 116 -4.44 4.52 3.80
C THR A 116 -4.18 3.73 2.53
N GLY A 117 -4.80 2.55 2.36
CA GLY A 117 -4.65 1.71 1.16
C GLY A 117 -3.23 1.17 0.94
N SER A 118 -2.30 1.43 1.87
CA SER A 118 -0.89 1.08 1.76
C SER A 118 -0.47 0.22 2.94
N SER A 119 -0.12 -1.04 2.64
CA SER A 119 0.33 -2.01 3.65
C SER A 119 1.63 -1.58 4.32
N THR A 120 2.57 -1.00 3.58
CA THR A 120 3.85 -0.51 4.13
C THR A 120 3.66 0.70 5.04
N ALA A 121 2.87 1.68 4.61
CA ALA A 121 2.56 2.85 5.43
C ALA A 121 1.82 2.46 6.72
N THR A 122 0.91 1.49 6.62
CA THR A 122 0.18 0.95 7.78
C THR A 122 1.14 0.33 8.77
N VAL A 123 1.95 -0.65 8.35
CA VAL A 123 2.86 -1.38 9.26
C VAL A 123 3.82 -0.43 9.98
N LEU A 124 4.36 0.57 9.28
CA LEU A 124 5.26 1.56 9.88
C LEU A 124 4.54 2.47 10.88
N THR A 125 3.31 2.89 10.57
CA THR A 125 2.49 3.77 11.41
C THR A 125 1.96 3.04 12.64
N THR A 126 1.35 1.87 12.44
CA THR A 126 0.71 1.08 13.48
C THR A 126 1.68 0.27 14.32
N GLY A 127 2.87 -0.05 13.78
CA GLY A 127 3.93 -0.70 14.55
C GLY A 127 4.38 0.13 15.75
N ALA A 128 4.49 1.46 15.58
CA ALA A 128 4.82 2.39 16.66
C ALA A 128 3.77 2.39 17.79
N ILE A 129 2.50 2.15 17.45
CA ILE A 129 1.36 2.11 18.38
C ILE A 129 1.21 0.72 19.02
N ALA A 130 1.46 -0.35 18.26
CA ALA A 130 1.37 -1.72 18.74
C ALA A 130 2.48 -2.05 19.75
N PHE A 131 3.69 -1.54 19.53
CA PHE A 131 4.85 -1.79 20.39
C PHE A 131 4.60 -1.49 21.88
N PRO A 132 4.15 -0.29 22.30
CA PRO A 132 3.87 0.01 23.70
C PRO A 132 2.76 -0.88 24.29
N VAL A 133 1.73 -1.22 23.51
CA VAL A 133 0.65 -2.14 23.95
C VAL A 133 1.21 -3.54 24.24
N LEU A 134 2.00 -4.09 23.31
CA LEU A 134 2.61 -5.41 23.45
C LEU A 134 3.61 -5.45 24.60
N LYS A 135 4.36 -4.37 24.82
CA LYS A 135 5.27 -4.24 25.96
C LYS A 135 4.50 -4.19 27.29
N ASN A 136 3.38 -3.46 27.36
CA ASN A 136 2.52 -3.40 28.55
C ASN A 136 1.86 -4.75 28.87
N LEU A 137 1.68 -5.61 27.88
CA LEU A 137 1.26 -7.02 28.04
C LEU A 137 2.36 -7.94 28.63
N GLY A 138 3.57 -7.42 28.87
CA GLY A 138 4.68 -8.18 29.44
C GLY A 138 5.50 -9.00 28.42
N LEU A 139 5.30 -8.77 27.12
CA LEU A 139 6.09 -9.43 26.09
C LEU A 139 7.54 -8.90 26.10
N SER A 140 8.50 -9.80 25.90
CA SER A 140 9.91 -9.42 25.80
C SER A 140 10.12 -8.50 24.59
N LYS A 141 11.08 -7.56 24.67
CA LYS A 141 11.40 -6.59 23.61
C LYS A 141 11.49 -7.24 22.21
N ARG A 142 12.17 -8.40 22.13
CA ARG A 142 12.32 -9.19 20.90
C ARG A 142 11.00 -9.75 20.34
N ARG A 143 10.01 -10.04 21.19
CA ARG A 143 8.67 -10.51 20.77
C ARG A 143 7.73 -9.34 20.45
N ALA A 144 7.99 -8.16 20.99
CA ALA A 144 7.20 -6.95 20.73
C ALA A 144 7.61 -6.21 19.44
N GLY A 145 8.71 -6.61 18.79
CA GLY A 145 9.12 -6.08 17.48
C GLY A 145 10.30 -5.09 17.50
N SER A 146 11.18 -5.14 18.52
CA SER A 146 12.47 -4.42 18.53
C SER A 146 13.63 -5.30 18.08
#